data_AF-A0A2A9G4Z4-F1
#
_entry.id   AF-A0A2A9G4Z4-F1
#
_cell.length_a   1.000
_cell.length_b   1.000
_cell.length_c   1.000
_cell.angle_alpha   90.00
_cell.angle_beta   90.00
_cell.angle_gamma   90.00
#
_symmetry.space_group_name_H-M   'P 1'
#
loop_
_entity.id
_entity.type
_entity.pdbx_description
1 polymer ?
#
loop_
_entity_poly.entity_id
_entity_poly.type
_entity_poly.pdbx_seq_one_letter_code
_entity_poly.pdbx_strand_id
1 'polypeptide(L)'
;MKINRSKRYSSNLQIPSPSRLNTVGLYIFITLFSCLSAICQAQPRSADIQQQYQVLAPYKPQITKRLNSVSPVLDHILKQLQNHSLPTKLALIPMLESSYNPKAVSHANAAGLWQLIPATAQRFGLNVDSKQDDRFDTQASTIAALKYLTFLYNKFNQDIALTLAAYNAGEGRVARAIKRAGSSHFQQLKLPQETHQYVSRFFALEQLIDIEQLQSSSFQPLLLFVTEPIPLSQPLIDFSRLPPLVSL
;
A
#
# COMPACT_ATOMS: atom_id res chain seq x y z
N MET A 1 9.92 -3.32 -71.02
CA MET A 1 11.36 -3.69 -71.03
C MET A 1 12.09 -2.59 -70.27
N LYS A 2 12.65 -2.72 -69.07
CA LYS A 2 13.14 -3.85 -68.28
C LYS A 2 12.62 -3.76 -66.83
N ILE A 3 12.38 -4.94 -66.26
CA ILE A 3 12.07 -5.22 -64.85
C ILE A 3 13.37 -5.10 -64.06
N ASN A 4 13.34 -4.57 -62.82
CA ASN A 4 14.41 -4.85 -61.87
C ASN A 4 13.84 -5.27 -60.50
N ARG A 5 14.33 -6.41 -60.03
CA ARG A 5 13.81 -7.22 -58.93
C ARG A 5 14.48 -6.87 -57.60
N SER A 6 13.67 -6.91 -56.54
CA SER A 6 13.90 -7.44 -55.17
C SER A 6 15.23 -7.21 -54.45
N LYS A 7 15.12 -6.83 -53.17
CA LYS A 7 15.74 -7.55 -52.04
C LYS A 7 14.87 -7.38 -50.78
N ARG A 8 14.16 -8.45 -50.39
CA ARG A 8 13.56 -8.61 -49.05
C ARG A 8 14.67 -9.09 -48.12
N TYR A 9 14.87 -8.41 -47.01
CA TYR A 9 15.68 -8.92 -45.90
C TYR A 9 14.80 -9.83 -45.04
N SER A 10 14.97 -11.15 -45.17
CA SER A 10 14.51 -12.13 -44.20
C SER A 10 15.71 -12.47 -43.30
N SER A 11 15.76 -11.91 -42.10
CA SER A 11 16.72 -12.33 -41.07
C SER A 11 16.16 -13.58 -40.37
N ASN A 12 16.67 -14.75 -40.75
CA ASN A 12 16.50 -16.00 -40.01
C ASN A 12 17.26 -15.89 -38.69
N LEU A 13 16.53 -15.68 -37.58
CA LEU A 13 17.09 -15.81 -36.24
C LEU A 13 17.12 -17.31 -35.88
N GLN A 14 18.25 -17.97 -36.12
CA GLN A 14 18.47 -19.35 -35.69
C GLN A 14 18.65 -19.37 -34.16
N ILE A 15 17.66 -19.92 -33.45
CA ILE A 15 17.77 -20.22 -32.01
C ILE A 15 18.61 -21.52 -31.88
N PRO A 16 19.76 -21.50 -31.19
CA PRO A 16 20.54 -22.71 -30.97
C PRO A 16 19.85 -23.66 -30.00
N SER A 17 19.92 -24.96 -30.28
CA SER A 17 19.39 -26.03 -29.43
C SER A 17 20.10 -26.09 -28.06
N PRO A 18 19.39 -26.47 -26.97
CA PRO A 18 19.83 -26.28 -25.58
C PRO A 18 21.01 -27.14 -25.11
N SER A 19 21.62 -27.95 -25.97
CA SER A 19 22.70 -28.89 -25.59
C SER A 19 24.12 -28.33 -25.71
N ARG A 20 24.31 -27.02 -25.96
CA ARG A 20 25.64 -26.38 -26.00
C ARG A 20 25.66 -25.00 -25.32
N LEU A 21 25.49 -24.97 -24.01
CA LEU A 21 25.86 -23.81 -23.20
C LEU A 21 26.93 -24.24 -22.20
N ASN A 22 28.18 -23.80 -22.42
CA ASN A 22 29.26 -24.01 -21.47
C ASN A 22 29.08 -23.05 -20.27
N THR A 23 29.64 -23.40 -19.12
CA THR A 23 29.46 -22.71 -17.82
C THR A 23 29.67 -21.19 -17.91
N VAL A 24 30.58 -20.72 -18.76
CA VAL A 24 30.85 -19.29 -18.99
C VAL A 24 29.67 -18.55 -19.65
N GLY A 25 28.90 -19.21 -20.52
CA GLY A 25 27.70 -18.64 -21.17
C GLY A 25 26.50 -18.53 -20.22
N LEU A 26 26.42 -19.41 -19.21
CA LEU A 26 25.41 -19.34 -18.16
C LEU A 26 25.68 -18.17 -17.19
N TYR A 27 26.95 -17.89 -16.87
CA TYR A 27 27.34 -16.76 -16.02
C TYR A 27 27.13 -15.39 -16.67
N ILE A 28 27.30 -15.27 -17.99
CA ILE A 28 27.02 -14.00 -18.71
C ILE A 28 25.51 -13.74 -18.78
N PHE A 29 24.68 -14.78 -18.92
CA PHE A 29 23.21 -14.64 -18.86
C PHE A 29 22.71 -14.27 -17.45
N ILE A 30 23.32 -14.83 -16.41
CA ILE A 30 22.96 -14.52 -15.01
C ILE A 30 23.44 -13.11 -14.61
N THR A 31 24.60 -12.66 -15.07
CA THR A 31 25.10 -11.31 -14.74
C THR A 31 24.43 -10.18 -15.54
N LEU A 32 23.88 -10.46 -16.74
CA LEU A 32 23.02 -9.50 -17.46
C LEU A 32 21.57 -9.43 -16.92
N PHE A 33 21.12 -10.43 -16.17
CA PHE A 33 19.80 -10.38 -15.51
C PHE A 33 19.83 -9.70 -14.13
N SER A 34 21.01 -9.54 -13.53
CA SER A 34 21.20 -8.86 -12.25
C SER A 34 21.34 -7.33 -12.35
N CYS A 35 21.23 -6.75 -13.56
CA CYS A 35 21.40 -5.31 -13.77
C CYS A 35 20.19 -4.61 -14.41
N LEU A 36 19.01 -5.25 -14.39
CA LEU A 36 17.80 -4.70 -15.01
C LEU A 36 16.60 -4.62 -14.06
N SER A 37 16.80 -4.08 -12.85
CA SER A 37 15.71 -3.47 -12.08
C SER A 37 16.24 -2.68 -10.90
N ALA A 38 17.13 -1.71 -11.15
CA ALA A 38 17.00 -0.47 -10.39
C ALA A 38 15.72 0.22 -10.87
N ILE A 39 14.55 -0.39 -10.57
CA ILE A 39 13.28 0.30 -10.59
C ILE A 39 13.52 1.43 -9.61
N CYS A 40 13.70 2.63 -10.16
CA CYS A 40 13.91 3.83 -9.38
C CYS A 40 12.61 4.07 -8.61
N GLN A 41 12.49 3.40 -7.46
CA GLN A 41 11.26 3.43 -6.69
C GLN A 41 11.07 4.87 -6.25
N ALA A 42 9.89 5.43 -6.49
CA ALA A 42 9.54 6.78 -6.11
C ALA A 42 9.33 6.90 -4.59
N GLN A 43 10.21 6.31 -3.78
CA GLN A 43 10.11 6.33 -2.32
C GLN A 43 10.30 7.74 -1.78
N PRO A 44 9.72 8.10 -0.62
CA PRO A 44 10.09 9.32 0.09
C PRO A 44 11.57 9.33 0.48
N ARG A 45 12.12 10.49 0.85
CA ARG A 45 13.49 10.56 1.35
C ARG A 45 13.59 9.79 2.68
N SER A 46 14.69 9.08 2.89
CA SER A 46 14.93 8.32 4.13
C SER A 46 14.82 9.20 5.38
N ALA A 47 15.27 10.45 5.31
CA ALA A 47 15.14 11.42 6.39
C ALA A 47 13.67 11.75 6.73
N ASP A 48 12.79 11.86 5.72
CA ASP A 48 11.36 12.14 5.93
C ASP A 48 10.67 10.93 6.57
N ILE A 49 11.03 9.71 6.15
CA ILE A 49 10.54 8.46 6.75
C ILE A 49 11.01 8.36 8.21
N GLN A 50 12.29 8.60 8.48
CA GLN A 50 12.85 8.53 9.82
C GLN A 50 12.19 9.54 10.76
N GLN A 51 11.91 10.76 10.28
CA GLN A 51 11.18 11.75 11.05
C GLN A 51 9.78 11.23 11.45
N GLN A 52 9.04 10.66 10.50
CA GLN A 52 7.72 10.09 10.79
C GLN A 52 7.80 8.85 11.69
N TYR A 53 8.87 8.05 11.58
CA TYR A 53 9.10 6.92 12.49
C TYR A 53 9.22 7.41 13.94
N GLN A 54 9.98 8.47 14.19
CA GLN A 54 10.10 9.04 15.54
C GLN A 54 8.76 9.56 16.08
N VAL A 55 7.89 10.08 15.22
CA VAL A 55 6.52 10.50 15.58
C VAL A 55 5.65 9.29 15.97
N LEU A 56 5.73 8.19 15.21
CA LEU A 56 4.89 7.01 15.42
C LEU A 56 5.40 6.07 16.52
N ALA A 57 6.71 6.02 16.76
CA ALA A 57 7.33 5.05 17.66
C ALA A 57 6.72 5.00 19.08
N PRO A 58 6.39 6.15 19.73
CA PRO A 58 5.73 6.14 21.04
C PRO A 58 4.35 5.46 21.04
N TYR A 59 3.67 5.41 19.89
CA TYR A 59 2.34 4.85 19.74
C TYR A 59 2.34 3.37 19.32
N LYS A 60 3.51 2.75 19.16
CA LYS A 60 3.63 1.34 18.74
C LYS A 60 2.78 0.39 19.59
N PRO A 61 2.77 0.47 20.94
CA PRO A 61 1.93 -0.43 21.75
C PRO A 61 0.43 -0.30 21.44
N GLN A 62 -0.07 0.92 21.27
CA GLN A 62 -1.49 1.19 20.96
C GLN A 62 -1.84 0.72 19.55
N ILE A 63 -0.94 0.95 18.57
CA ILE A 63 -1.11 0.48 17.19
C ILE A 63 -1.18 -1.05 17.16
N THR A 64 -0.23 -1.74 17.80
CA THR A 64 -0.22 -3.21 17.88
C THR A 64 -1.46 -3.75 18.58
N LYS A 65 -1.82 -3.18 19.74
CA LYS A 65 -3.05 -3.54 20.46
C LYS A 65 -4.28 -3.37 19.59
N ARG A 66 -4.36 -2.28 18.81
CA ARG A 66 -5.46 -2.01 17.89
C ARG A 66 -5.51 -3.05 16.77
N LEU A 67 -4.40 -3.33 16.09
CA LEU A 67 -4.33 -4.34 15.03
C LEU A 67 -4.74 -5.72 15.54
N ASN A 68 -4.28 -6.12 16.72
CA ASN A 68 -4.68 -7.38 17.35
C ASN A 68 -6.20 -7.42 17.63
N SER A 69 -6.78 -6.31 18.09
CA SER A 69 -8.23 -6.24 18.38
C SER A 69 -9.12 -6.32 17.13
N VAL A 70 -8.57 -6.06 15.95
CA VAL A 70 -9.29 -6.10 14.66
C VAL A 70 -8.76 -7.20 13.74
N SER A 71 -8.09 -8.23 14.29
CA SER A 71 -7.45 -9.28 13.49
C SER A 71 -8.37 -9.94 12.45
N PRO A 72 -9.67 -10.22 12.71
CA PRO A 72 -10.52 -10.81 11.67
C PRO A 72 -10.72 -9.88 10.47
N VAL A 73 -10.81 -8.57 10.71
CA VAL A 73 -10.95 -7.54 9.65
C VAL A 73 -9.62 -7.38 8.90
N LEU A 74 -8.50 -7.35 9.62
CA LEU A 74 -7.16 -7.30 9.03
C LEU A 74 -6.91 -8.50 8.11
N ASP A 75 -7.20 -9.72 8.57
CA ASP A 75 -7.05 -10.95 7.78
C ASP A 75 -7.94 -10.96 6.54
N HIS A 76 -9.17 -10.46 6.66
CA HIS A 76 -10.05 -10.29 5.51
C HIS A 76 -9.42 -9.34 4.48
N ILE A 77 -8.92 -8.18 4.91
CA ILE A 77 -8.27 -7.20 4.01
C ILE A 77 -7.03 -7.80 3.35
N LEU A 78 -6.19 -8.51 4.10
CA LEU A 78 -4.98 -9.14 3.56
C LEU A 78 -5.29 -10.17 2.48
N LYS A 79 -6.29 -11.03 2.70
CA LYS A 79 -6.78 -11.98 1.68
C LYS A 79 -7.30 -11.26 0.44
N GLN A 80 -8.06 -10.19 0.62
CA GLN A 80 -8.58 -9.41 -0.50
C GLN A 80 -7.47 -8.70 -1.28
N LEU A 81 -6.45 -8.15 -0.62
CA LEU A 81 -5.28 -7.56 -1.27
C LEU A 81 -4.56 -8.59 -2.15
N GLN A 82 -4.33 -9.80 -1.63
CA GLN A 82 -3.73 -10.90 -2.38
C GLN A 82 -4.57 -11.28 -3.61
N ASN A 83 -5.89 -11.41 -3.44
CA ASN A 83 -6.81 -11.73 -4.55
C ASN A 83 -6.79 -10.67 -5.66
N HIS A 84 -6.48 -9.42 -5.32
CA HIS A 84 -6.38 -8.30 -6.25
C HIS A 84 -4.95 -8.05 -6.77
N SER A 85 -3.98 -8.93 -6.45
CA SER A 85 -2.56 -8.74 -6.76
C SER A 85 -2.00 -7.40 -6.26
N LEU A 86 -2.52 -6.92 -5.12
CA LEU A 86 -2.07 -5.71 -4.46
C LEU A 86 -1.07 -6.04 -3.35
N PRO A 87 -0.08 -5.17 -3.09
CA PRO A 87 0.85 -5.36 -1.97
C PRO A 87 0.10 -5.44 -0.63
N THR A 88 0.38 -6.48 0.16
CA THR A 88 -0.25 -6.72 1.47
C THR A 88 -0.02 -5.58 2.46
N LYS A 89 1.11 -4.86 2.36
CA LYS A 89 1.40 -3.65 3.14
C LYS A 89 0.31 -2.59 3.07
N LEU A 90 -0.51 -2.56 2.01
CA LEU A 90 -1.61 -1.60 1.87
C LEU A 90 -2.71 -1.81 2.94
N ALA A 91 -2.69 -2.94 3.67
CA ALA A 91 -3.50 -3.14 4.88
C ALA A 91 -3.15 -2.15 6.01
N LEU A 92 -2.06 -1.39 5.90
CA LEU A 92 -1.75 -0.30 6.83
C LEU A 92 -2.54 1.00 6.55
N ILE A 93 -3.16 1.15 5.38
CA ILE A 93 -3.94 2.35 5.04
C ILE A 93 -5.06 2.60 6.06
N PRO A 94 -5.92 1.62 6.42
CA PRO A 94 -6.96 1.87 7.42
C PRO A 94 -6.42 2.23 8.81
N MET A 95 -5.20 1.80 9.15
CA MET A 95 -4.55 2.23 10.39
C MET A 95 -4.16 3.70 10.34
N LEU A 96 -3.64 4.15 9.20
CA LEU A 96 -3.28 5.55 8.96
C LEU A 96 -4.51 6.46 8.91
N GLU A 97 -5.57 6.02 8.22
CA GLU A 97 -6.78 6.80 7.93
C GLU A 97 -7.75 6.91 9.10
N SER A 98 -8.00 5.82 9.83
CA SER A 98 -9.06 5.78 10.86
C SER A 98 -8.65 5.05 12.12
N SER A 99 -7.40 4.58 12.22
CA SER A 99 -6.98 3.62 13.24
C SER A 99 -7.91 2.40 13.27
N TYR A 100 -8.32 1.92 12.10
CA TYR A 100 -9.29 0.85 11.92
C TYR A 100 -10.68 1.13 12.52
N ASN A 101 -11.13 2.39 12.57
CA ASN A 101 -12.46 2.75 13.09
C ASN A 101 -13.49 2.84 11.94
N PRO A 102 -14.45 1.90 11.83
CA PRO A 102 -15.45 1.92 10.76
C PRO A 102 -16.47 3.05 10.90
N LYS A 103 -16.48 3.79 12.03
CA LYS A 103 -17.38 4.92 12.28
C LYS A 103 -16.68 6.27 12.22
N ALA A 104 -15.42 6.32 11.77
CA ALA A 104 -14.66 7.57 11.70
C ALA A 104 -15.26 8.54 10.67
N VAL A 105 -15.26 9.83 10.99
CA VAL A 105 -15.65 10.91 10.07
C VAL A 105 -14.64 12.05 10.22
N SER A 106 -14.08 12.52 9.10
CA SER A 106 -13.19 13.67 9.09
C SER A 106 -13.94 14.98 8.90
N HIS A 107 -13.27 16.10 9.21
CA HIS A 107 -13.76 17.45 8.93
C HIS A 107 -14.04 17.70 7.42
N ALA A 108 -13.41 16.92 6.55
CA ALA A 108 -13.59 16.99 5.10
C ALA A 108 -14.65 15.99 4.59
N ASN A 109 -15.51 15.44 5.48
CA ASN A 109 -16.53 14.43 5.17
C ASN A 109 -15.98 13.12 4.58
N ALA A 110 -14.71 12.80 4.81
CA ALA A 110 -14.21 11.45 4.59
C ALA A 110 -14.77 10.53 5.68
N ALA A 111 -15.18 9.31 5.33
CA ALA A 111 -15.91 8.45 6.27
C ALA A 111 -15.45 6.99 6.27
N GLY A 112 -15.66 6.36 7.42
CA GLY A 112 -15.48 4.94 7.65
C GLY A 112 -14.04 4.50 7.75
N LEU A 113 -13.86 3.18 7.64
CA LEU A 113 -12.59 2.49 7.82
C LEU A 113 -11.48 3.04 6.91
N TRP A 114 -11.85 3.33 5.66
CA TRP A 114 -10.95 3.74 4.58
C TRP A 114 -10.92 5.25 4.34
N GLN A 115 -11.70 6.04 5.11
CA GLN A 115 -11.86 7.49 4.93
C GLN A 115 -12.13 7.87 3.46
N LEU A 116 -13.10 7.21 2.82
CA LEU A 116 -13.49 7.57 1.45
C LEU A 116 -14.33 8.85 1.47
N ILE A 117 -13.98 9.81 0.61
CA ILE A 117 -14.84 10.97 0.33
C ILE A 117 -16.05 10.53 -0.53
N PRO A 118 -17.21 11.23 -0.45
CA PRO A 118 -18.44 10.80 -1.12
C PRO A 118 -18.27 10.53 -2.62
N ALA A 119 -17.60 11.44 -3.34
CA ALA A 119 -17.40 11.31 -4.78
C ALA A 119 -16.60 10.04 -5.16
N THR A 120 -15.55 9.72 -4.39
CA THR A 120 -14.76 8.51 -4.60
C THR A 120 -15.55 7.27 -4.24
N ALA A 121 -16.24 7.27 -3.10
CA ALA A 121 -17.10 6.17 -2.67
C ALA A 121 -18.15 5.81 -3.73
N GLN A 122 -18.89 6.80 -4.23
CA GLN A 122 -19.90 6.62 -5.28
C GLN A 122 -19.28 6.11 -6.58
N ARG A 123 -18.13 6.67 -7.00
CA ARG A 123 -17.42 6.21 -8.20
C ARG A 123 -17.06 4.72 -8.15
N PHE A 124 -16.81 4.18 -6.95
CA PHE A 124 -16.46 2.77 -6.76
C PHE A 124 -17.62 1.89 -6.23
N GLY A 125 -18.85 2.39 -6.37
CA GLY A 125 -20.06 1.59 -6.23
C GLY A 125 -20.69 1.58 -4.84
N LEU A 126 -20.34 2.53 -3.98
CA LEU A 126 -21.00 2.72 -2.68
C LEU A 126 -22.19 3.67 -2.82
N ASN A 127 -23.28 3.38 -2.10
CA ASN A 127 -24.34 4.35 -1.90
C ASN A 127 -23.91 5.32 -0.79
N VAL A 128 -24.04 6.62 -1.08
CA VAL A 128 -23.75 7.70 -0.13
C VAL A 128 -24.87 8.73 -0.27
N ASP A 129 -25.88 8.60 0.59
CA ASP A 129 -26.98 9.54 0.73
C ASP A 129 -27.44 9.65 2.19
N SER A 130 -28.49 10.44 2.45
CA SER A 130 -28.98 10.71 3.82
C SER A 130 -29.59 9.48 4.51
N LYS A 131 -29.97 8.45 3.76
CA LYS A 131 -30.63 7.23 4.26
C LYS A 131 -29.64 6.08 4.41
N GLN A 132 -28.67 5.98 3.50
CA GLN A 132 -27.66 4.93 3.48
C GLN A 132 -26.30 5.48 3.11
N ASP A 133 -25.30 5.16 3.94
CA ASP A 133 -23.91 5.49 3.69
C ASP A 133 -23.03 4.25 3.87
N ASP A 134 -22.78 3.57 2.76
CA ASP A 134 -22.04 2.30 2.70
C ASP A 134 -20.55 2.47 3.06
N ARG A 135 -20.07 3.71 3.26
CA ARG A 135 -18.71 3.96 3.75
C ARG A 135 -18.51 3.46 5.18
N PHE A 136 -19.58 3.39 5.98
CA PHE A 136 -19.54 2.86 7.34
C PHE A 136 -19.65 1.33 7.41
N ASP A 137 -20.01 0.67 6.30
CA ASP A 137 -20.00 -0.78 6.20
C ASP A 137 -18.57 -1.27 5.88
N THR A 138 -17.98 -2.04 6.77
CA THR A 138 -16.59 -2.53 6.64
C THR A 138 -16.37 -3.34 5.37
N GLN A 139 -17.34 -4.17 4.96
CA GLN A 139 -17.18 -5.06 3.80
C GLN A 139 -17.35 -4.28 2.49
N ALA A 140 -18.44 -3.53 2.36
CA ALA A 140 -18.73 -2.72 1.18
C ALA A 140 -17.62 -1.68 0.96
N SER A 141 -17.24 -0.94 2.01
CA SER A 141 -16.17 0.06 1.92
C SER A 141 -14.81 -0.55 1.57
N THR A 142 -14.50 -1.75 2.06
CA THR A 142 -13.27 -2.47 1.68
C THR A 142 -13.26 -2.84 0.20
N ILE A 143 -14.37 -3.37 -0.33
CA ILE A 143 -14.48 -3.71 -1.75
C ILE A 143 -14.27 -2.45 -2.61
N ALA A 144 -14.90 -1.33 -2.25
CA ALA A 144 -14.76 -0.08 -2.99
C ALA A 144 -13.34 0.51 -2.88
N ALA A 145 -12.74 0.49 -1.69
CA ALA A 145 -11.37 0.97 -1.47
C ALA A 145 -10.35 0.14 -2.25
N LEU A 146 -10.50 -1.19 -2.32
CA LEU A 146 -9.60 -2.05 -3.09
C LEU A 146 -9.75 -1.85 -4.60
N LYS A 147 -10.97 -1.62 -5.11
CA LYS A 147 -11.16 -1.20 -6.50
C LYS A 147 -10.46 0.13 -6.79
N TYR A 148 -10.55 1.10 -5.87
CA TYR A 148 -9.87 2.37 -6.00
C TYR A 148 -8.34 2.21 -5.98
N LEU A 149 -7.80 1.47 -5.01
CA LEU A 149 -6.37 1.18 -4.90
C LEU A 149 -5.85 0.44 -6.13
N THR A 150 -6.58 -0.55 -6.65
CA THR A 150 -6.23 -1.25 -7.90
C THR A 150 -6.15 -0.27 -9.07
N PHE A 151 -7.14 0.61 -9.22
CA PHE A 151 -7.14 1.65 -10.25
C PHE A 151 -5.92 2.57 -10.12
N LEU A 152 -5.62 3.06 -8.92
CA LEU A 152 -4.48 3.94 -8.67
C LEU A 152 -3.14 3.22 -8.92
N TYR A 153 -2.99 2.02 -8.38
CA TYR A 153 -1.78 1.21 -8.52
C TYR A 153 -1.45 0.97 -9.99
N ASN A 154 -2.44 0.58 -10.79
CA ASN A 154 -2.26 0.41 -12.24
C ASN A 154 -1.98 1.75 -12.95
N LYS A 155 -2.68 2.82 -12.56
CA LYS A 155 -2.51 4.16 -13.15
C LYS A 155 -1.09 4.72 -12.96
N PHE A 156 -0.45 4.40 -11.85
CA PHE A 156 0.88 4.89 -11.50
C PHE A 156 1.96 3.80 -11.63
N ASN A 157 1.80 2.87 -12.58
CA ASN A 157 2.79 1.86 -12.92
C ASN A 157 3.25 1.02 -11.73
N GLN A 158 2.31 0.68 -10.84
CA GLN A 158 2.55 -0.10 -9.64
C GLN A 158 3.52 0.57 -8.65
N ASP A 159 3.68 1.89 -8.74
CA ASP A 159 4.46 2.68 -7.80
C ASP A 159 3.62 2.98 -6.54
N ILE A 160 4.05 2.42 -5.41
CA ILE A 160 3.33 2.51 -4.14
C ILE A 160 3.28 3.95 -3.62
N ALA A 161 4.36 4.72 -3.76
CA ALA A 161 4.40 6.08 -3.24
C ALA A 161 3.48 7.00 -4.04
N LEU A 162 3.47 6.88 -5.37
CA LEU A 162 2.52 7.61 -6.23
C LEU A 162 1.07 7.16 -6.00
N THR A 163 0.86 5.86 -5.73
CA THR A 163 -0.46 5.32 -5.38
C THR A 163 -0.98 5.94 -4.09
N LEU A 164 -0.17 5.95 -3.03
CA LEU A 164 -0.50 6.57 -1.75
C LEU A 164 -0.71 8.09 -1.88
N ALA A 165 0.15 8.77 -2.65
CA ALA A 165 0.02 10.19 -2.92
C ALA A 165 -1.30 10.51 -3.63
N ALA A 166 -1.71 9.66 -4.58
CA ALA A 166 -2.97 9.83 -5.31
C ALA A 166 -4.19 9.47 -4.47
N TYR A 167 -4.06 8.48 -3.57
CA TYR A 167 -5.10 8.15 -2.61
C TYR A 167 -5.43 9.36 -1.72
N ASN A 168 -4.40 10.00 -1.17
CA ASN A 168 -4.52 11.17 -0.29
C ASN A 168 -4.91 12.45 -1.05
N ALA A 169 -4.23 12.77 -2.15
CA ALA A 169 -4.32 14.10 -2.78
C ALA A 169 -5.18 14.16 -4.06
N GLY A 170 -5.67 13.00 -4.50
CA GLY A 170 -6.39 12.80 -5.75
C GLY A 170 -5.46 12.50 -6.94
N GLU A 171 -5.86 11.54 -7.78
CA GLU A 171 -5.10 11.06 -8.93
C GLU A 171 -4.85 12.14 -9.99
N GLY A 172 -5.81 13.07 -10.14
CA GLY A 172 -5.66 14.19 -11.07
C GLY A 172 -4.58 15.16 -10.64
N ARG A 173 -4.41 15.38 -9.32
CA ARG A 173 -3.36 16.25 -8.78
C ARG A 173 -1.98 15.65 -9.01
N VAL A 174 -1.82 14.36 -8.70
CA VAL A 174 -0.56 13.64 -8.90
C VAL A 174 -0.19 13.57 -10.39
N ALA A 175 -1.14 13.24 -11.27
CA ALA A 175 -0.88 13.22 -12.72
C ALA A 175 -0.42 14.58 -13.27
N ARG A 176 -1.01 15.69 -12.80
CA ARG A 176 -0.56 17.04 -13.15
C ARG A 176 0.84 17.36 -12.60
N ALA A 177 1.15 16.91 -11.38
CA ALA A 177 2.46 17.11 -10.78
C ALA A 177 3.56 16.37 -11.57
N ILE A 178 3.31 15.11 -11.95
CA ILE A 178 4.20 14.31 -12.80
C ILE A 178 4.45 15.01 -14.14
N LYS A 179 3.37 15.44 -14.82
CA LYS A 179 3.48 16.15 -16.10
C LYS A 179 4.31 17.43 -15.98
N ARG A 180 4.14 18.19 -14.89
CA ARG A 180 4.89 19.43 -14.65
C ARG A 180 6.36 19.18 -14.34
N ALA A 181 6.67 18.12 -13.59
CA ALA A 181 8.03 17.76 -13.22
C ALA A 181 8.79 17.09 -14.38
N GLY A 182 8.08 16.55 -15.37
CA GLY A 182 8.70 15.71 -16.42
C GLY A 182 9.26 14.40 -15.85
N SER A 183 8.77 13.96 -14.69
CA SER A 183 9.33 12.87 -13.90
C SER A 183 8.26 12.23 -13.03
N SER A 184 8.39 10.92 -12.79
CA SER A 184 7.57 10.15 -11.84
C SER A 184 8.27 9.95 -10.49
N HIS A 185 9.45 10.53 -10.28
CA HIS A 185 10.12 10.47 -8.97
C HIS A 185 9.36 11.32 -7.95
N PHE A 186 8.81 10.69 -6.94
CA PHE A 186 7.92 11.30 -5.94
C PHE A 186 8.54 12.53 -5.29
N GLN A 187 9.84 12.48 -4.96
CA GLN A 187 10.56 13.57 -4.33
C GLN A 187 10.67 14.82 -5.22
N GLN A 188 10.55 14.64 -6.54
CA GLN A 188 10.58 15.73 -7.51
C GLN A 188 9.19 16.34 -7.75
N LEU A 189 8.13 15.73 -7.21
CA LEU A 189 6.76 16.19 -7.40
C LEU A 189 6.40 17.32 -6.45
N LYS A 190 5.95 18.44 -7.01
CA LYS A 190 5.33 19.53 -6.27
C LYS A 190 3.92 19.15 -5.85
N LEU A 191 3.80 18.53 -4.68
CA LEU A 191 2.57 18.10 -4.01
C LEU A 191 2.43 18.82 -2.65
N PRO A 192 1.23 18.85 -2.05
CA PRO A 192 1.04 19.39 -0.69
C PRO A 192 1.97 18.72 0.33
N GLN A 193 2.40 19.47 1.34
CA GLN A 193 3.21 18.93 2.43
C GLN A 193 2.50 17.79 3.15
N GLU A 194 1.19 17.91 3.36
CA GLU A 194 0.35 16.85 3.93
C GLU A 194 0.48 15.53 3.16
N THR A 195 0.52 15.58 1.82
CA THR A 195 0.70 14.39 0.98
C THR A 195 2.09 13.79 1.13
N HIS A 196 3.13 14.62 1.20
CA HIS A 196 4.50 14.15 1.48
C HIS A 196 4.61 13.48 2.84
N GLN A 197 3.97 14.06 3.86
CA GLN A 197 3.89 13.49 5.21
C GLN A 197 3.08 12.19 5.22
N TYR A 198 1.93 12.14 4.56
CA TYR A 198 1.09 10.94 4.46
C TYR A 198 1.88 9.75 3.90
N VAL A 199 2.56 9.94 2.75
CA VAL A 199 3.35 8.87 2.13
C VAL A 199 4.52 8.46 3.04
N SER A 200 5.27 9.42 3.59
CA SER A 200 6.39 9.12 4.50
C SER A 200 5.95 8.41 5.77
N ARG A 201 4.78 8.78 6.32
CA ARG A 201 4.19 8.19 7.53
C ARG A 201 3.72 6.76 7.27
N PHE A 202 3.23 6.46 6.07
CA PHE A 202 2.94 5.08 5.68
C PHE A 202 4.21 4.21 5.69
N PHE A 203 5.30 4.64 5.07
CA PHE A 203 6.56 3.88 5.07
C PHE A 203 7.19 3.77 6.46
N ALA A 204 7.03 4.79 7.31
CA ALA A 204 7.44 4.71 8.71
C ALA A 204 6.62 3.67 9.49
N LEU A 205 5.30 3.61 9.25
CA LEU A 205 4.42 2.61 9.85
C LEU A 205 4.78 1.18 9.39
N GLU A 206 5.13 1.01 8.12
CA GLU A 206 5.64 -0.25 7.56
C GLU A 206 6.94 -0.70 8.25
N GLN A 207 7.85 0.22 8.58
CA GLN A 207 9.06 -0.10 9.36
C GLN A 207 8.77 -0.42 10.83
N LEU A 208 7.72 0.19 11.39
CA LEU A 208 7.39 0.07 12.81
C LEU A 208 6.67 -1.24 13.15
N ILE A 209 5.83 -1.72 12.22
CA ILE A 209 4.89 -2.83 12.39
C ILE A 209 5.20 -3.95 11.41
N ASP A 210 5.49 -5.13 11.95
CA ASP A 210 5.58 -6.37 11.17
C ASP A 210 4.19 -7.02 11.07
N ILE A 211 3.53 -6.87 9.92
CA ILE A 211 2.19 -7.44 9.69
C ILE A 211 2.22 -8.97 9.66
N GLU A 212 3.31 -9.59 9.19
CA GLU A 212 3.42 -11.04 9.06
C GLU A 212 3.55 -11.72 10.44
N GLN A 213 4.27 -11.08 11.37
CA GLN A 213 4.33 -11.51 12.77
C GLN A 213 2.96 -11.42 13.47
N LEU A 214 2.15 -10.40 13.15
CA LEU A 214 0.81 -10.25 13.72
C LEU A 214 -0.11 -11.41 13.29
N GLN A 215 -0.02 -11.86 12.04
CA GLN A 215 -0.78 -13.02 11.56
C GLN A 215 -0.34 -14.32 12.23
N SER A 216 0.97 -14.51 12.39
CA SER A 216 1.53 -15.72 13.01
C SER A 216 1.11 -15.87 14.48
N SER A 217 0.93 -14.76 15.17
CA SER A 217 0.54 -14.73 16.59
C SER A 217 -0.96 -14.99 16.83
N SER A 218 -1.82 -14.69 15.85
CA SER A 218 -3.25 -15.03 15.90
C SER A 218 -3.55 -16.51 15.69
N PHE A 219 -2.58 -17.29 15.19
CA PHE A 219 -2.67 -18.74 15.04
C PHE A 219 -1.99 -19.49 16.18
N GLN A 220 -2.08 -19.01 17.43
CA GLN A 220 -1.80 -19.89 18.56
C GLN A 220 -3.01 -20.83 18.73
N PRO A 221 -2.92 -22.14 18.41
CA PRO A 221 -3.91 -23.08 18.92
C PRO A 221 -3.91 -22.90 20.45
N LEU A 222 -5.09 -22.87 21.05
CA LEU A 222 -5.28 -22.78 22.50
C LEU A 222 -4.49 -23.90 23.20
N LEU A 223 -3.20 -23.70 23.44
CA LEU A 223 -2.44 -24.46 24.40
C LEU A 223 -2.90 -23.90 25.75
N LEU A 224 -3.99 -24.49 26.23
CA LEU A 224 -4.70 -24.15 27.46
C LEU A 224 -3.88 -24.40 28.74
N PHE A 225 -2.55 -24.47 28.63
CA PHE A 225 -1.63 -24.80 29.71
C PHE A 225 -0.28 -24.09 29.53
N VAL A 226 -0.26 -22.78 29.74
CA VAL A 226 0.94 -22.10 30.27
C VAL A 226 0.46 -21.11 31.31
N THR A 227 0.49 -21.53 32.57
CA THR A 227 0.29 -20.67 33.73
C THR A 227 1.59 -19.92 34.01
N GLU A 228 1.81 -18.81 33.30
CA GLU A 228 2.73 -17.79 33.79
C GLU A 228 1.90 -16.66 34.41
N PRO A 229 2.17 -16.27 35.67
CA PRO A 229 1.41 -15.21 36.32
C PRO A 229 1.66 -13.88 35.59
N ILE A 230 0.61 -13.35 34.96
CA ILE A 230 0.63 -12.02 34.34
C ILE A 230 0.75 -10.98 35.47
N PRO A 231 1.81 -10.15 35.51
CA PRO A 231 1.85 -9.03 36.43
C PRO A 231 0.75 -8.02 36.04
N LEU A 232 -0.33 -7.98 36.82
CA LEU A 232 -1.41 -7.00 36.74
C LEU A 232 -0.92 -5.63 37.22
N SER A 233 -0.19 -4.90 36.37
CA SER A 233 0.22 -3.52 36.66
C SER A 233 -0.18 -2.51 35.58
N GLN A 234 -0.96 -2.91 34.58
CA GLN A 234 -1.56 -1.98 33.62
C GLN A 234 -3.08 -2.13 33.63
N PRO A 235 -3.84 -1.01 33.63
CA PRO A 235 -5.30 -1.07 33.60
C PRO A 235 -5.74 -1.88 32.39
N LEU A 236 -6.59 -2.89 32.63
CA LEU A 236 -7.13 -3.82 31.62
C LEU A 236 -7.88 -3.11 30.48
N ILE A 237 -8.16 -1.81 30.64
CA ILE A 237 -8.80 -0.97 29.63
C ILE A 237 -8.07 0.38 29.61
N ASP A 238 -7.29 0.60 28.55
CA ASP A 238 -6.76 1.91 28.18
C ASP A 238 -7.75 2.53 27.19
N PHE A 239 -8.44 3.58 27.62
CA PHE A 239 -9.43 4.33 26.84
C PHE A 239 -8.82 5.44 25.99
N SER A 240 -7.48 5.57 25.94
CA SER A 240 -6.86 6.47 24.98
C SER A 240 -7.15 5.97 23.57
N ARG A 241 -8.23 6.50 22.97
CA ARG A 241 -8.54 6.27 21.57
C ARG A 241 -7.34 6.78 20.79
N LEU A 242 -6.62 5.88 20.12
CA LEU A 242 -5.62 6.27 19.14
C LEU A 242 -6.34 7.11 18.07
N PRO A 243 -6.07 8.42 17.95
CA PRO A 243 -6.62 9.20 16.86
C PRO A 243 -6.01 8.69 15.54
N PRO A 244 -6.65 8.96 14.39
CA PRO A 244 -6.07 8.63 13.09
C PRO A 244 -4.61 9.07 13.00
N LEU A 245 -3.70 8.14 12.65
CA LEU A 245 -2.26 8.44 12.63
C LEU A 245 -1.93 9.53 11.60
N VAL A 246 -2.80 9.74 10.60
CA VAL A 246 -2.68 10.87 9.66
C VAL A 246 -2.67 12.23 10.35
N SER A 247 -3.30 12.35 11.53
CA SER A 247 -3.44 13.60 12.29
C SER A 247 -2.39 13.83 13.38
N LEU A 248 -1.52 12.84 13.65
CA LEU A 248 -0.39 12.96 14.58
C LEU A 248 0.78 13.69 13.95
#